data_AF-A0A1J3JK73-F1
#
_entry.id   AF-A0A1J3JK73-F1
#
_cell.length_a   1.000
_cell.length_b   1.000
_cell.length_c   1.000
_cell.angle_alpha   90.00
_cell.angle_beta   90.00
_cell.angle_gamma   90.00
#
_symmetry.space_group_name_H-M   'P 1'
#
loop_
_entity.id
_entity.type
_entity.pdbx_description
1 polymer ?
#
loop_
_entity_poly.entity_id
_entity_poly.type
_entity_poly.pdbx_seq_one_letter_code
_entity_poly.pdbx_strand_id
1 'polypeptide(L)'
;MDPMDIVGKSKEDASLPKATMTKIIKEMLPADVRVARDAQDLLIECCVEFINLISSESNEVCNKEDKRTIAPEHVLKALQVLGFGEYVEEVYAAYEQHKYETMQDSQRSVKMNSGAEMTEEEAAAEQQRMFAEARARMNGGVSVPQPEQLDPQPTSLQS
;
A
#
# COMPACT_ATOMS: atom_id res chain seq x y z
N MET A 1 -6.49 -28.50 -21.62
CA MET A 1 -6.71 -27.39 -20.68
C MET A 1 -6.54 -27.99 -19.31
N ASP A 2 -5.35 -27.83 -18.73
CA ASP A 2 -5.05 -28.33 -17.40
C ASP A 2 -5.90 -27.57 -16.36
N PRO A 3 -6.37 -28.23 -15.29
CA PRO A 3 -7.08 -27.57 -14.21
C PRO A 3 -6.20 -26.46 -13.64
N MET A 4 -6.76 -25.27 -13.47
CA MET A 4 -6.10 -24.18 -12.74
C MET A 4 -5.81 -24.66 -11.31
N ASP A 5 -4.55 -24.96 -11.03
CA ASP A 5 -3.99 -25.10 -9.68
C ASP A 5 -3.98 -23.73 -8.96
N ILE A 6 -5.18 -23.20 -8.67
CA ILE A 6 -5.37 -22.06 -7.76
C ILE A 6 -5.18 -22.49 -6.29
N VAL A 7 -4.99 -23.77 -6.01
CA VAL A 7 -4.67 -24.28 -4.66
C VAL A 7 -3.14 -24.22 -4.46
N GLY A 8 -2.63 -23.00 -4.38
CA GLY A 8 -1.22 -22.68 -4.16
C GLY A 8 -0.95 -22.08 -2.78
N LYS A 9 -1.48 -22.69 -1.72
CA LYS A 9 -1.05 -22.64 -0.30
C LYS A 9 -2.08 -23.40 0.52
N SER A 10 -1.67 -24.14 1.56
CA SER A 10 -2.61 -24.84 2.45
C SER A 10 -3.67 -23.86 2.95
N LYS A 11 -4.92 -24.31 3.15
CA LYS A 11 -5.99 -23.50 3.74
C LYS A 11 -5.59 -22.81 5.07
N GLU A 12 -4.54 -23.32 5.72
CA GLU A 12 -3.98 -22.81 6.96
C GLU A 12 -3.13 -21.53 6.78
N ASP A 13 -2.54 -21.28 5.61
CA ASP A 13 -1.65 -20.13 5.36
C ASP A 13 -2.38 -18.83 5.01
N ALA A 14 -3.68 -18.89 4.71
CA ALA A 14 -4.51 -17.76 4.26
C ALA A 14 -5.73 -17.52 5.16
N SER A 15 -5.52 -17.53 6.48
CA SER A 15 -6.58 -17.25 7.46
C SER A 15 -6.59 -15.78 7.90
N LEU A 16 -7.78 -15.24 8.18
CA LEU A 16 -7.93 -13.89 8.72
C LEU A 16 -7.43 -13.83 10.18
N PRO A 17 -6.91 -12.68 10.66
CA PRO A 17 -6.45 -12.55 12.03
C PRO A 17 -7.56 -12.86 13.05
N LYS A 18 -7.40 -13.96 13.80
CA LYS A 18 -8.42 -14.45 14.75
C LYS A 18 -8.91 -13.37 15.72
N ALA A 19 -7.99 -12.56 16.26
CA ALA A 19 -8.32 -11.49 17.20
C ALA A 19 -9.26 -10.43 16.59
N THR A 20 -9.01 -10.03 15.34
CA THR A 20 -9.85 -9.07 14.62
C THR A 20 -11.23 -9.65 14.36
N MET A 21 -11.29 -10.92 13.94
CA MET A 21 -12.57 -11.61 13.70
C MET A 21 -13.39 -11.78 14.97
N THR A 22 -12.77 -12.23 16.07
CA THR A 22 -13.43 -12.31 17.38
C THR A 22 -13.96 -10.95 17.84
N LYS A 23 -13.23 -9.86 17.58
CA LYS A 23 -13.68 -8.52 17.94
C LYS A 23 -14.94 -8.14 17.15
N ILE A 24 -14.93 -8.30 15.83
CA ILE A 24 -16.08 -8.00 14.96
C ILE A 24 -17.30 -8.83 15.38
N ILE A 25 -17.13 -10.15 15.59
CA ILE A 25 -18.22 -11.04 16.00
C ILE A 25 -18.87 -10.54 17.31
N LYS A 26 -18.07 -10.09 18.28
CA LYS A 26 -18.58 -9.56 19.55
C LYS A 26 -19.27 -8.21 19.41
N GLU A 27 -18.78 -7.34 18.52
CA GLU A 27 -19.40 -6.02 18.27
C GLU A 27 -20.79 -6.15 17.61
N MET A 28 -21.02 -7.25 16.89
CA MET A 28 -22.33 -7.58 16.28
C MET A 28 -23.32 -8.23 17.26
N LEU A 29 -22.92 -8.52 18.49
CA LEU A 29 -23.72 -9.24 19.48
C LEU A 29 -23.92 -8.41 20.77
N PRO A 30 -25.00 -8.64 21.52
CA PRO A 30 -25.14 -8.08 22.87
C PRO A 30 -23.99 -8.49 23.79
N ALA A 31 -23.65 -7.61 24.74
CA ALA A 31 -22.47 -7.76 25.60
C ALA A 31 -22.47 -9.03 26.49
N ASP A 32 -23.65 -9.60 26.74
CA ASP A 32 -23.86 -10.80 27.56
C ASP A 32 -23.84 -12.11 26.77
N VAL A 33 -23.82 -12.04 25.43
CA VAL A 33 -23.82 -13.22 24.57
C VAL A 33 -22.41 -13.81 24.47
N ARG A 34 -22.32 -15.12 24.69
CA ARG A 34 -21.08 -15.89 24.51
C ARG A 34 -21.15 -16.70 23.23
N VAL A 35 -20.07 -16.67 22.45
CA VAL A 35 -19.91 -17.46 21.23
C VAL A 35 -18.94 -18.60 21.50
N ALA A 36 -19.32 -19.83 21.16
CA ALA A 36 -18.44 -20.99 21.27
C ALA A 36 -17.16 -20.81 20.43
N ARG A 37 -16.05 -21.42 20.84
CA ARG A 37 -14.79 -21.35 20.09
C ARG A 37 -14.95 -21.94 18.69
N ASP A 38 -15.54 -23.12 18.61
CA ASP A 38 -15.77 -23.82 17.33
C ASP A 38 -16.65 -22.99 16.38
N ALA A 39 -17.63 -22.24 16.91
CA ALA A 39 -18.44 -21.33 16.11
C ALA A 39 -17.65 -20.11 15.60
N GLN A 40 -16.71 -19.58 16.40
CA GLN A 40 -15.81 -18.52 15.95
C GLN A 40 -14.85 -19.02 14.85
N ASP A 41 -14.28 -20.21 15.03
CA ASP A 41 -13.39 -20.80 14.02
C ASP A 41 -14.17 -21.07 12.71
N LEU A 42 -15.39 -21.59 12.79
CA LEU A 42 -16.27 -21.78 11.62
C LEU A 42 -16.57 -20.46 10.91
N LEU A 43 -16.87 -19.38 11.63
CA LEU A 43 -17.11 -18.07 11.03
C LEU A 43 -15.89 -17.55 10.28
N ILE A 44 -14.68 -17.80 10.80
CA ILE A 44 -13.44 -17.42 10.11
C ILE A 44 -13.28 -18.20 8.81
N GLU A 45 -13.55 -19.51 8.83
CA GLU A 45 -13.55 -20.33 7.62
C GLU A 45 -14.59 -19.83 6.60
N CYS A 46 -15.79 -19.47 7.04
CA CYS A 46 -16.81 -18.88 6.19
C CYS A 46 -16.37 -17.55 5.57
N CYS A 47 -15.64 -16.70 6.29
CA CYS A 47 -15.12 -15.45 5.75
C CYS A 47 -14.06 -15.67 4.67
N VAL A 48 -13.19 -16.67 4.85
CA VAL A 48 -12.22 -17.06 3.80
C VAL A 48 -12.95 -17.58 2.56
N GLU A 49 -13.96 -18.42 2.76
CA GLU A 49 -14.77 -18.93 1.65
C GLU A 49 -15.57 -17.82 0.96
N PHE A 50 -16.05 -16.83 1.71
CA PHE A 50 -16.71 -15.66 1.15
C PHE A 50 -15.77 -14.89 0.21
N ILE A 51 -14.51 -14.67 0.60
CA ILE A 51 -13.51 -14.03 -0.27
C ILE A 51 -13.29 -14.86 -1.54
N ASN A 52 -13.18 -16.18 -1.42
CA ASN A 52 -13.03 -17.07 -2.57
C ASN A 52 -14.24 -17.04 -3.51
N LEU A 53 -15.46 -17.01 -2.96
CA LEU A 53 -16.70 -16.91 -3.71
C LEU A 53 -16.76 -15.62 -4.52
N ILE A 54 -16.56 -14.47 -3.86
CA ILE A 54 -16.56 -13.16 -4.54
C ILE A 54 -15.47 -13.10 -5.60
N SER A 55 -14.26 -13.59 -5.29
CA SER A 55 -13.13 -13.58 -6.23
C SER A 55 -13.42 -14.43 -7.47
N SER A 56 -14.01 -15.61 -7.28
CA SER A 56 -14.36 -16.52 -8.37
C SER A 56 -15.43 -15.93 -9.27
N GLU A 57 -16.51 -15.37 -8.71
CA GLU A 57 -17.56 -14.75 -9.51
C GLU A 57 -17.05 -13.47 -10.21
N SER A 58 -16.22 -12.67 -9.54
CA SER A 58 -15.59 -11.49 -10.15
C SER A 58 -14.70 -11.85 -11.33
N ASN A 59 -13.99 -12.98 -11.24
CA ASN A 59 -13.20 -13.53 -12.34
C ASN A 59 -14.09 -13.98 -13.51
N GLU A 60 -15.22 -14.66 -13.23
CA GLU A 60 -16.19 -15.04 -14.25
C GLU A 60 -16.78 -13.82 -14.97
N VAL A 61 -17.14 -12.77 -14.23
CA VAL A 61 -17.61 -11.49 -14.82
C VAL A 61 -16.52 -10.85 -15.67
N CYS A 62 -15.28 -10.81 -15.18
CA CYS A 62 -14.13 -10.26 -15.92
C CYS A 62 -13.90 -10.99 -17.25
N ASN A 63 -13.94 -12.33 -17.22
CA ASN A 63 -13.75 -13.17 -18.41
C ASN A 63 -14.89 -13.00 -19.42
N LYS A 64 -16.14 -12.87 -18.95
CA LYS A 64 -17.31 -12.58 -19.80
C LYS A 64 -17.21 -11.24 -20.53
N GLU A 65 -16.42 -10.30 -20.01
CA GLU A 65 -16.13 -9.00 -20.63
C GLU A 65 -14.83 -8.99 -21.46
N ASP A 66 -14.25 -10.16 -21.75
CA ASP A 66 -12.99 -10.32 -22.49
C ASP A 66 -11.80 -9.53 -21.88
N LYS A 67 -11.83 -9.30 -20.56
CA LYS A 67 -10.77 -8.61 -19.82
C LYS A 67 -9.88 -9.61 -19.09
N ARG A 68 -8.60 -9.26 -18.91
CA ARG A 68 -7.59 -10.09 -18.24
C ARG A 68 -7.29 -9.65 -16.79
N THR A 69 -7.83 -8.51 -16.38
CA THR A 69 -7.58 -7.92 -15.06
C THR A 69 -8.91 -7.63 -14.40
N ILE A 70 -9.11 -8.19 -13.20
CA ILE A 70 -10.29 -7.92 -12.39
C ILE A 70 -10.23 -6.46 -11.95
N ALA A 71 -11.28 -5.72 -12.27
CA ALA A 71 -11.41 -4.32 -11.97
C ALA A 71 -12.64 -4.12 -11.04
N PRO A 72 -12.75 -2.98 -10.32
CA PRO A 72 -13.75 -2.79 -9.26
C PRO A 72 -15.19 -3.01 -9.71
N GLU A 73 -15.53 -2.66 -10.95
CA GLU A 73 -16.88 -2.88 -11.51
C GLU A 73 -17.23 -4.37 -11.64
N HIS A 74 -16.25 -5.25 -11.85
CA HIS A 74 -16.50 -6.69 -11.88
C HIS A 74 -16.92 -7.20 -10.50
N VAL A 75 -16.32 -6.67 -9.43
CA VAL A 75 -16.69 -7.02 -8.04
C VAL A 75 -18.10 -6.54 -7.72
N LEU A 76 -18.46 -5.32 -8.11
CA LEU A 76 -19.81 -4.77 -7.90
C LEU A 76 -20.87 -5.58 -8.65
N LYS A 77 -20.58 -6.04 -9.86
CA LYS A 77 -21.47 -6.94 -10.63
C LYS A 77 -21.57 -8.32 -10.00
N ALA A 78 -20.45 -8.88 -9.55
CA ALA A 78 -20.44 -10.17 -8.86
C ALA A 78 -21.32 -10.16 -7.61
N LEU A 79 -21.29 -9.07 -6.82
CA LEU A 79 -22.18 -8.90 -5.67
C LEU A 79 -23.67 -8.95 -6.08
N GLN A 80 -24.05 -8.32 -7.19
CA GLN A 80 -25.44 -8.38 -7.68
C GLN A 80 -25.82 -9.80 -8.13
N VAL A 81 -24.93 -10.48 -8.87
CA VAL A 81 -25.17 -11.85 -9.36
C VAL A 81 -25.34 -12.85 -8.21
N LEU A 82 -24.54 -12.70 -7.15
CA LEU A 82 -24.58 -13.57 -5.97
C LEU A 82 -25.73 -13.22 -5.01
N GLY A 83 -26.49 -12.17 -5.27
CA GLY A 83 -27.61 -11.74 -4.43
C GLY A 83 -27.24 -10.81 -3.27
N PHE A 84 -26.00 -10.31 -3.21
CA PHE A 84 -25.53 -9.32 -2.24
C PHE A 84 -25.74 -7.87 -2.71
N GLY A 85 -26.84 -7.60 -3.40
CA GLY A 85 -27.12 -6.27 -3.98
C GLY A 85 -27.17 -5.15 -2.93
N GLU A 86 -27.56 -5.47 -1.70
CA GLU A 86 -27.59 -4.53 -0.57
C GLU A 86 -26.19 -4.04 -0.13
N TYR A 87 -25.11 -4.74 -0.49
CA TYR A 87 -23.75 -4.33 -0.15
C TYR A 87 -23.13 -3.39 -1.18
N VAL A 88 -23.74 -3.26 -2.36
CA VAL A 88 -23.16 -2.53 -3.50
C VAL A 88 -22.93 -1.05 -3.15
N GLU A 89 -23.85 -0.41 -2.44
CA GLU A 89 -23.76 1.01 -2.09
C GLU A 89 -22.56 1.29 -1.17
N GLU A 90 -22.45 0.54 -0.07
CA GLU A 90 -21.35 0.68 0.90
C GLU A 90 -19.99 0.35 0.27
N VAL A 91 -19.92 -0.72 -0.54
CA VAL A 91 -18.68 -1.10 -1.23
C VAL A 91 -18.27 -0.04 -2.25
N TYR A 92 -19.21 0.55 -2.97
CA TYR A 92 -18.94 1.63 -3.91
C TYR A 92 -18.44 2.90 -3.20
N ALA A 93 -19.04 3.26 -2.07
CA ALA A 93 -18.58 4.38 -1.26
C ALA A 93 -17.13 4.18 -0.76
N ALA A 94 -16.80 2.99 -0.28
CA ALA A 94 -15.44 2.63 0.12
C ALA A 94 -14.44 2.73 -1.04
N TYR A 95 -14.84 2.29 -2.25
CA TYR A 95 -14.03 2.43 -3.45
C TYR A 95 -13.77 3.89 -3.83
N GLU A 96 -14.80 4.74 -3.81
CA GLU A 96 -14.66 6.17 -4.11
C GLU A 96 -13.74 6.87 -3.12
N GLN A 97 -13.86 6.55 -1.83
CA GLN A 97 -12.98 7.07 -0.79
C GLN A 97 -11.52 6.67 -1.03
N HIS A 98 -11.26 5.39 -1.30
CA HIS A 98 -9.92 4.89 -1.61
C HIS A 98 -9.32 5.58 -2.86
N LYS A 99 -10.13 5.78 -3.91
CA LYS A 99 -9.73 6.48 -5.12
C LYS A 99 -9.31 7.92 -4.81
N TYR A 100 -10.08 8.63 -3.99
CA TYR A 100 -9.76 9.99 -3.57
C TYR A 100 -8.46 10.08 -2.76
N GLU A 101 -8.26 9.17 -1.80
CA GLU A 101 -7.04 9.11 -0.98
C GLU A 101 -5.79 8.83 -1.83
N THR A 102 -5.88 7.86 -2.76
CA THR A 102 -4.78 7.53 -3.67
C THR A 102 -4.43 8.70 -4.59
N MET A 103 -5.43 9.44 -5.08
CA MET A 103 -5.23 10.65 -5.88
C MET A 103 -4.55 11.75 -5.04
N GLN A 104 -4.92 11.91 -3.78
CA GLN A 104 -4.30 12.90 -2.91
C GLN A 104 -2.83 12.55 -2.59
N ASP A 105 -2.53 11.28 -2.34
CA ASP A 105 -1.17 10.84 -2.07
C ASP A 105 -0.25 10.95 -3.29
N SER A 106 -0.76 10.62 -4.48
CA SER A 106 0.00 10.86 -5.72
C SER A 106 0.27 12.35 -5.95
N GLN A 107 -0.70 13.24 -5.68
CA GLN A 107 -0.48 14.68 -5.77
C GLN A 107 0.53 15.19 -4.74
N ARG A 108 0.51 14.67 -3.50
CA ARG A 108 1.52 15.00 -2.47
C ARG A 108 2.90 14.51 -2.86
N SER A 109 3.02 13.30 -3.39
CA SER A 109 4.27 12.73 -3.89
C SER A 109 4.83 13.54 -5.04
N VAL A 110 4.00 13.90 -6.03
CA VAL A 110 4.39 14.77 -7.15
C VAL A 110 4.81 16.13 -6.62
N LYS A 111 4.07 16.75 -5.69
CA LYS A 111 4.44 18.05 -5.11
C LYS A 111 5.74 18.01 -4.31
N MET A 112 6.04 16.90 -3.63
CA MET A 112 7.30 16.69 -2.93
C MET A 112 8.46 16.51 -3.91
N ASN A 113 8.21 15.91 -5.08
CA ASN A 113 9.22 15.69 -6.11
C ASN A 113 9.41 16.89 -7.05
N SER A 114 8.36 17.69 -7.26
CA SER A 114 8.37 18.94 -8.03
C SER A 114 8.88 20.13 -7.22
N GLY A 115 8.99 20.02 -5.90
CA GLY A 115 9.64 21.02 -5.05
C GLY A 115 11.17 21.05 -5.16
N ALA A 116 11.75 20.11 -5.91
CA ALA A 116 13.16 20.08 -6.29
C ALA A 116 13.35 20.66 -7.71
N GLU A 117 12.93 21.91 -7.93
CA GLU A 117 13.45 22.71 -9.05
C GLU A 117 14.85 23.24 -8.71
N MET A 118 15.72 22.33 -8.27
CA MET A 118 17.10 22.61 -7.89
C MET A 118 17.95 21.65 -8.69
N THR A 119 18.92 22.18 -9.42
CA THR A 119 19.83 21.33 -10.19
C THR A 119 20.57 20.38 -9.24
N GLU A 120 21.00 19.22 -9.73
CA GLU A 120 21.71 18.21 -8.92
C GLU A 120 22.91 18.82 -8.16
N GLU A 121 23.56 19.81 -8.77
CA GLU A 121 24.67 20.57 -8.20
C GLU A 121 24.23 21.49 -7.04
N GLU A 122 23.14 22.26 -7.20
CA GLU A 122 22.61 23.13 -6.16
C GLU A 122 22.06 22.33 -4.96
N ALA A 123 21.42 21.19 -5.23
CA ALA A 123 20.90 20.30 -4.19
C ALA A 123 22.03 19.66 -3.36
N ALA A 124 23.13 19.28 -4.02
CA ALA A 124 24.32 18.76 -3.34
C ALA A 124 25.00 19.85 -2.48
N ALA A 125 25.11 21.08 -3.00
CA ALA A 125 25.69 22.20 -2.27
C ALA A 125 24.84 22.56 -1.03
N GLU A 126 23.51 22.58 -1.15
CA GLU A 126 22.62 22.84 -0.03
C GLU A 126 22.66 21.71 1.02
N GLN A 127 22.66 20.44 0.58
CA GLN A 127 22.79 19.30 1.49
C GLN A 127 24.14 19.33 2.23
N GLN A 128 25.25 19.65 1.54
CA GLN A 128 26.56 19.81 2.16
C GLN A 128 26.59 20.98 3.14
N ARG A 129 25.95 22.10 2.83
CA ARG A 129 25.81 23.25 3.74
C ARG A 129 25.04 22.86 5.00
N MET A 130 23.94 22.13 4.87
CA MET A 130 23.17 21.63 6.02
C MET A 130 23.99 20.68 6.89
N PHE A 131 24.76 19.76 6.29
CA PHE A 131 25.67 18.89 7.05
C PHE A 131 26.80 19.67 7.73
N ALA A 132 27.35 20.68 7.07
CA ALA A 132 28.37 21.55 7.64
C ALA A 132 27.82 22.38 8.81
N GLU A 133 26.61 22.93 8.69
CA GLU A 133 25.95 23.67 9.76
C GLU A 133 25.61 22.76 10.95
N ALA A 134 25.08 21.56 10.69
CA ALA A 134 24.82 20.56 11.74
C ALA A 134 26.12 20.15 12.45
N ARG A 135 27.20 19.93 11.70
CA ARG A 135 28.53 19.68 12.26
C ARG A 135 29.05 20.86 13.07
N ALA A 136 28.89 22.09 12.60
CA ALA A 136 29.31 23.29 13.33
C ALA A 136 28.53 23.48 14.64
N ARG A 137 27.24 23.17 14.66
CA ARG A 137 26.40 23.17 15.87
C ARG A 137 26.83 22.08 16.86
N MET A 138 27.25 20.91 16.37
CA MET A 138 27.80 19.84 17.22
C MET A 138 29.24 20.11 17.68
N ASN A 139 30.01 20.84 16.88
CA ASN A 139 31.44 21.13 17.09
C ASN A 139 31.69 22.50 17.75
N GLY A 140 30.66 23.06 18.42
CA GLY A 140 30.80 24.14 19.40
C GLY A 140 31.72 23.81 20.58
N GLY A 141 32.36 22.64 20.59
CA GLY A 141 33.68 22.42 21.18
C GLY A 141 34.61 21.70 20.19
N VAL A 142 35.76 22.33 19.87
CA VAL A 142 36.97 21.79 19.19
C VAL A 142 37.11 22.04 17.67
N SER A 143 37.72 23.18 17.31
CA SER A 143 38.52 23.50 16.10
C SER A 143 38.40 22.62 14.83
N VAL A 144 37.98 23.22 13.70
CA VAL A 144 37.98 22.59 12.36
C VAL A 144 39.13 23.15 11.49
N PRO A 145 39.90 22.32 10.74
CA PRO A 145 40.87 22.77 9.75
C PRO A 145 40.19 23.20 8.44
N GLN A 146 40.81 24.15 7.75
CA GLN A 146 40.33 24.82 6.53
C GLN A 146 40.48 23.92 5.29
N PRO A 147 39.53 23.89 4.34
CA PRO A 147 39.60 23.03 3.17
C PRO A 147 40.65 23.53 2.16
N GLU A 148 41.50 22.60 1.70
CA GLU A 148 42.48 22.78 0.63
C GLU A 148 41.82 23.29 -0.65
N GLN A 149 42.24 24.48 -1.10
CA GLN A 149 41.96 24.98 -2.44
C GLN A 149 42.87 24.21 -3.43
N LEU A 150 42.27 23.48 -4.38
CA LEU A 150 42.99 22.95 -5.53
C LEU A 150 43.44 24.11 -6.43
N ASP A 151 44.72 24.42 -6.43
CA ASP A 151 45.36 25.30 -7.41
C ASP A 151 45.38 24.65 -8.80
N PRO A 152 45.00 25.35 -9.88
CA PRO A 152 45.18 24.85 -11.24
C PRO A 152 46.65 25.02 -11.67
N GLN A 153 47.36 23.90 -11.85
CA GLN A 153 48.71 23.90 -12.41
C GLN A 153 48.70 24.35 -13.89
N PRO A 154 49.61 25.27 -14.31
CA PRO A 154 49.75 25.62 -15.71
C PRO A 154 50.52 24.53 -16.47
N THR A 155 49.94 24.06 -17.57
CA THR A 155 50.56 23.11 -18.50
C THR A 155 51.69 23.80 -19.27
N SER A 156 52.94 23.45 -18.98
CA SER A 156 54.08 23.92 -19.79
C SER A 156 54.16 23.11 -21.08
N LEU A 157 53.96 23.78 -22.21
CA LEU A 157 54.38 23.35 -23.55
C LEU A 157 55.91 23.24 -23.57
N GLN A 158 56.44 22.15 -24.12
CA GLN A 158 57.78 22.14 -24.69
C GLN A 158 57.79 21.38 -26.02
N SER A 159 58.34 22.08 -27.01
CA SER A 159 58.57 21.70 -28.40
C SER A 159 59.59 20.58 -28.59
#